data_AF-A0A2K4WY54-F1
#
_entry.id   AF-A0A2K4WY54-F1
#
_cell.length_a   1.000
_cell.length_b   1.000
_cell.length_c   1.000
_cell.angle_alpha   90.00
_cell.angle_beta   90.00
_cell.angle_gamma   90.00
#
_symmetry.space_group_name_H-M   'P 1'
#
loop_
_entity.id
_entity.type
_entity.pdbx_description
1 polymer ?
#
loop_
_entity_poly.entity_id
_entity_poly.type
_entity_poly.pdbx_seq_one_letter_code
_entity_poly.pdbx_strand_id
1 'polypeptide(L)'
;MQSNNRFRLMRSTACQLAGLAAITAAVMLPVSSAYATKKPPIVVTEGIKAYRLCTGPDNLSHVIEGSIDQKAMTDVNALHFKETPAHSQYDWHAAPEEQYVITLSGTLEFSTTGGENFVLRPGEILLAQDTTGPGHRWKLIDDQPWRRAYVITKPGDKAAFVPKDGAASKGC
;
A
#
# COMPACT_ATOMS: atom_id res chain seq x y z
N MET A 1 -36.02 57.76 58.72
CA MET A 1 -34.79 56.95 58.70
C MET A 1 -34.09 57.15 57.36
N GLN A 2 -32.99 57.92 57.36
CA GLN A 2 -32.02 57.99 56.26
C GLN A 2 -30.99 56.88 56.44
N SER A 3 -30.51 56.29 55.34
CA SER A 3 -29.08 56.35 54.97
C SER A 3 -28.77 55.39 53.82
N ASN A 4 -28.34 55.99 52.71
CA ASN A 4 -27.78 55.38 51.51
C ASN A 4 -26.35 54.86 51.69
N ASN A 5 -25.96 53.93 50.82
CA ASN A 5 -24.57 53.53 50.61
C ASN A 5 -23.95 54.29 49.41
N ARG A 6 -22.64 54.51 49.49
CA ARG A 6 -21.79 55.38 48.64
C ARG A 6 -21.27 54.65 47.40
N PHE A 7 -20.91 55.38 46.33
CA PHE A 7 -19.62 55.18 45.63
C PHE A 7 -19.20 56.42 44.82
N ARG A 8 -17.88 56.66 44.75
CA ARG A 8 -17.21 57.93 44.41
C ARG A 8 -16.53 57.89 43.03
N LEU A 9 -16.46 59.09 42.43
CA LEU A 9 -15.88 59.57 41.17
C LEU A 9 -14.40 59.22 40.88
N MET A 10 -14.01 59.21 39.59
CA MET A 10 -12.95 60.10 39.06
C MET A 10 -12.91 60.19 37.51
N ARG A 11 -12.52 61.38 37.01
CA ARG A 11 -12.46 61.86 35.61
C ARG A 11 -11.04 61.73 35.02
N SER A 12 -10.89 61.75 33.68
CA SER A 12 -9.92 62.63 32.99
C SER A 12 -10.15 62.68 31.46
N THR A 13 -9.55 63.68 30.82
CA THR A 13 -9.86 64.40 29.57
C THR A 13 -8.94 64.09 28.37
N ALA A 14 -9.42 64.47 27.17
CA ALA A 14 -8.71 65.26 26.13
C ALA A 14 -8.29 64.63 24.77
N CYS A 15 -8.50 65.47 23.73
CA CYS A 15 -7.76 65.74 22.49
C CYS A 15 -7.76 64.78 21.27
N GLN A 16 -8.50 65.23 20.25
CA GLN A 16 -8.12 65.49 18.83
C GLN A 16 -6.90 64.77 18.21
N LEU A 17 -7.06 64.21 17.00
CA LEU A 17 -6.48 64.73 15.74
C LEU A 17 -6.72 63.81 14.53
N ALA A 18 -6.53 64.40 13.35
CA ALA A 18 -6.86 63.97 11.99
C ALA A 18 -6.11 62.75 11.45
N GLY A 19 -6.63 62.14 10.36
CA GLY A 19 -5.86 61.18 9.57
C GLY A 19 -6.60 60.60 8.36
N LEU A 20 -6.26 61.11 7.19
CA LEU A 20 -6.52 60.67 5.80
C LEU A 20 -7.11 59.26 5.57
N ALA A 21 -8.24 59.22 4.84
CA ALA A 21 -8.71 58.02 4.16
C ALA A 21 -7.87 57.79 2.88
N ALA A 22 -6.92 56.84 2.93
CA ALA A 22 -6.22 56.35 1.75
C ALA A 22 -7.09 55.29 1.05
N ILE A 23 -7.50 55.58 -0.18
CA ILE A 23 -8.19 54.64 -1.07
C ILE A 23 -7.15 53.63 -1.58
N THR A 24 -7.14 52.42 -1.03
CA THR A 24 -6.35 51.31 -1.59
C THR A 24 -7.23 50.51 -2.55
N ALA A 25 -7.05 50.75 -3.85
CA ALA A 25 -7.59 49.89 -4.90
C ALA A 25 -6.84 48.55 -4.88
N ALA A 26 -7.46 47.51 -4.31
CA ALA A 26 -6.93 46.15 -4.36
C ALA A 26 -7.16 45.56 -5.76
N VAL A 27 -6.12 45.57 -6.59
CA VAL A 27 -6.08 44.82 -7.85
C VAL A 27 -6.04 43.33 -7.51
N MET A 28 -7.17 42.65 -7.67
CA MET A 28 -7.25 41.19 -7.57
C MET A 28 -6.63 40.57 -8.82
N LEU A 29 -5.37 40.13 -8.73
CA LEU A 29 -4.78 39.24 -9.73
C LEU A 29 -5.37 37.83 -9.56
N PRO A 30 -5.85 37.17 -10.63
CA PRO A 30 -6.20 35.76 -10.54
C PRO A 30 -4.92 34.94 -10.36
N VAL A 31 -4.79 34.31 -9.18
CA VAL A 31 -3.77 33.28 -8.95
C VAL A 31 -4.23 32.03 -9.69
N SER A 32 -3.94 31.95 -10.99
CA SER A 32 -4.04 30.71 -11.75
C SER A 32 -2.94 29.77 -11.25
N SER A 33 -3.26 28.97 -10.23
CA SER A 33 -2.45 27.80 -9.88
C SER A 33 -2.65 26.77 -10.98
N ALA A 34 -1.79 26.79 -11.99
CA ALA A 34 -1.66 25.69 -12.92
C ALA A 34 -1.18 24.47 -12.12
N TYR A 35 -2.10 23.55 -11.80
CA TYR A 35 -1.73 22.22 -11.38
C TYR A 35 -0.94 21.59 -12.53
N ALA A 36 0.38 21.59 -12.39
CA ALA A 36 1.24 20.78 -13.23
C ALA A 36 0.80 19.33 -13.03
N THR A 37 0.08 18.77 -14.01
CA THR A 37 -0.20 17.35 -14.06
C THR A 37 1.14 16.66 -14.24
N LYS A 38 1.79 16.29 -13.13
CA LYS A 38 2.94 15.40 -13.16
C LYS A 38 2.42 14.12 -13.81
N LYS A 39 2.73 13.92 -15.09
CA LYS A 39 2.45 12.66 -15.80
C LYS A 39 2.93 11.55 -14.87
N PRO A 40 2.05 10.66 -14.39
CA PRO A 40 2.48 9.60 -13.49
C PRO A 40 3.64 8.88 -14.18
N PRO A 41 4.72 8.57 -13.45
CA PRO A 41 5.83 7.83 -14.04
C PRO A 41 5.22 6.59 -14.68
N ILE A 42 5.45 6.42 -15.98
CA ILE A 42 5.05 5.20 -16.67
C ILE A 42 5.95 4.13 -16.08
N VAL A 43 5.45 3.40 -15.08
CA VAL A 43 6.07 2.16 -14.64
C VAL A 43 5.71 1.15 -15.72
N VAL A 44 6.54 1.09 -16.76
CA VAL A 44 6.48 0.00 -17.73
C VAL A 44 7.04 -1.23 -17.01
N THR A 45 6.21 -1.94 -16.26
CA THR A 45 6.38 -3.39 -16.15
C THR A 45 5.57 -3.96 -17.30
N GLU A 46 6.22 -4.46 -18.35
CA GLU A 46 5.51 -5.28 -19.34
C GLU A 46 5.00 -6.54 -18.62
N GLY A 47 3.79 -6.52 -18.04
CA GLY A 47 3.28 -7.65 -17.28
C GLY A 47 2.35 -7.30 -16.12
N ILE A 48 1.73 -8.32 -15.55
CA ILE A 48 0.93 -8.20 -14.33
C ILE A 48 1.88 -8.09 -13.15
N LYS A 49 1.70 -7.09 -12.28
CA LYS A 49 2.53 -6.91 -11.08
C LYS A 49 2.47 -8.15 -10.20
N ALA A 50 3.63 -8.56 -9.71
CA ALA A 50 3.77 -9.77 -8.92
C ALA A 50 4.75 -9.65 -7.77
N TYR A 51 4.56 -10.53 -6.79
CA TYR A 51 5.50 -10.79 -5.71
C TYR A 51 5.90 -12.25 -5.75
N ARG A 52 7.19 -12.54 -5.59
CA ARG A 52 7.70 -13.90 -5.43
C ARG A 52 8.16 -14.09 -4.00
N LEU A 53 7.57 -15.05 -3.30
CA LEU A 53 8.07 -15.53 -2.01
C LEU A 53 9.03 -16.69 -2.25
N CYS A 54 10.08 -16.75 -1.46
CA CYS A 54 11.07 -17.81 -1.54
C CYS A 54 11.74 -18.03 -0.19
N THR A 55 12.26 -19.24 0.03
CA THR A 55 13.12 -19.51 1.19
C THR A 55 14.57 -19.20 0.84
N GLY A 56 15.18 -18.27 1.58
CA GLY A 56 16.58 -17.89 1.42
C GLY A 56 17.56 -18.89 2.02
N PRO A 57 18.89 -18.71 1.81
CA PRO A 57 19.93 -19.53 2.42
C PRO A 57 19.96 -19.48 3.96
N ASP A 58 19.36 -18.45 4.55
CA ASP A 58 19.18 -18.28 5.99
C ASP A 58 17.99 -19.07 6.56
N ASN A 59 17.31 -19.85 5.71
CA ASN A 59 16.09 -20.61 6.03
C ASN A 59 14.91 -19.72 6.45
N LEU A 60 14.92 -18.44 6.05
CA LEU A 60 13.81 -17.50 6.24
C LEU A 60 13.09 -17.26 4.91
N SER A 61 11.84 -16.83 4.97
CA SER A 61 11.10 -16.38 3.79
C SER A 61 11.50 -14.96 3.43
N HIS A 62 11.65 -14.69 2.13
CA HIS A 62 11.87 -13.37 1.56
C HIS A 62 10.87 -13.09 0.44
N VAL A 63 10.72 -11.80 0.11
CA VAL A 63 9.91 -11.35 -1.02
C VAL A 63 10.74 -10.60 -2.06
N ILE A 64 10.45 -10.87 -3.33
CA ILE A 64 10.97 -10.13 -4.48
C ILE A 64 9.78 -9.51 -5.23
N GLU A 65 9.82 -8.20 -5.47
CA GLU A 65 8.83 -7.51 -6.32
C GLU A 65 9.22 -7.67 -7.80
N GLY A 66 8.23 -7.88 -8.67
CA GLY A 66 8.42 -8.04 -10.10
C GLY A 66 7.11 -8.03 -10.88
N SER A 67 7.10 -8.73 -12.01
CA SER A 67 5.92 -8.92 -12.85
C SER A 67 5.90 -10.31 -13.48
N ILE A 68 4.74 -10.71 -14.00
CA ILE A 68 4.59 -11.92 -14.81
C ILE A 68 4.77 -11.57 -16.29
N ASP A 69 5.67 -12.28 -16.98
CA ASP A 69 5.83 -12.21 -18.43
C ASP A 69 4.57 -12.70 -19.14
N GLN A 70 3.96 -11.83 -19.93
CA GLN A 70 2.72 -12.11 -20.67
C GLN A 70 2.90 -13.14 -21.79
N LYS A 71 4.15 -13.39 -22.21
CA LYS A 71 4.48 -14.37 -23.26
C LYS A 71 4.79 -15.75 -22.66
N ALA A 72 5.01 -15.84 -21.36
CA ALA A 72 5.30 -17.10 -20.70
C ALA A 72 4.04 -17.98 -20.68
N MET A 73 4.21 -19.23 -21.08
CA MET A 73 3.20 -20.27 -20.93
C MET A 73 3.66 -21.21 -19.83
N THR A 74 2.81 -21.38 -18.81
CA THR A 74 3.09 -22.25 -17.67
C THR A 74 2.23 -23.50 -17.74
N ASP A 75 2.89 -24.64 -17.60
CA ASP A 75 2.26 -25.94 -17.46
C ASP A 75 1.63 -26.09 -16.07
N VAL A 76 0.32 -26.28 -16.06
CA VAL A 76 -0.47 -26.38 -14.83
C VAL A 76 -0.71 -27.86 -14.47
N ASN A 77 -0.44 -28.20 -13.20
CA ASN A 77 -0.81 -29.49 -12.62
C ASN A 77 -2.26 -29.46 -12.11
N ALA A 78 -2.63 -28.40 -11.39
CA ALA A 78 -3.97 -28.23 -10.84
C ALA A 78 -4.36 -26.74 -10.70
N LEU A 79 -5.67 -26.50 -10.76
CA LEU A 79 -6.30 -25.22 -10.51
C LEU A 79 -7.38 -25.41 -9.44
N HIS A 80 -7.40 -24.56 -8.42
CA HIS A 80 -8.51 -24.54 -7.46
C HIS A 80 -8.82 -23.13 -6.97
N PHE A 81 -10.08 -22.90 -6.62
CA PHE A 81 -10.57 -21.61 -6.14
C PHE A 81 -10.85 -21.67 -4.65
N LYS A 82 -10.66 -20.55 -3.96
CA LYS A 82 -10.95 -20.44 -2.54
C LYS A 82 -11.45 -19.05 -2.18
N GLU A 83 -12.34 -19.01 -1.20
CA GLU A 83 -12.77 -17.81 -0.51
C GLU A 83 -12.36 -17.89 0.96
N THR A 84 -11.88 -16.77 1.50
CA THR A 84 -11.68 -16.58 2.94
C THR A 84 -12.47 -15.34 3.39
N PRO A 85 -13.21 -15.38 4.52
CA PRO A 85 -13.97 -14.23 5.01
C PRO A 85 -13.11 -12.98 5.26
N ALA A 86 -13.71 -11.79 5.16
CA ALA A 86 -13.08 -10.51 5.50
C ALA A 86 -12.49 -10.54 6.93
N HIS A 87 -11.46 -9.71 7.16
CA HIS A 87 -10.74 -9.60 8.44
C HIS A 87 -10.03 -10.88 8.92
N SER A 88 -10.01 -11.93 8.11
CA SER A 88 -9.23 -13.14 8.42
C SER A 88 -7.73 -12.87 8.36
N GLN A 89 -6.99 -13.70 9.08
CA GLN A 89 -5.52 -13.74 9.07
C GLN A 89 -5.06 -15.19 9.15
N TYR A 90 -3.82 -15.44 8.73
CA TYR A 90 -3.13 -16.70 8.97
C TYR A 90 -1.72 -16.39 9.47
N ASP A 91 -1.42 -16.89 10.67
CA ASP A 91 -0.14 -16.73 11.32
C ASP A 91 0.98 -17.51 10.60
N TRP A 92 2.23 -17.35 11.01
CA TRP A 92 3.43 -17.87 10.35
C TRP A 92 3.30 -19.32 9.83
N HIS A 93 3.46 -19.50 8.52
CA HIS A 93 3.44 -20.78 7.82
C HIS A 93 4.27 -20.73 6.54
N ALA A 94 4.85 -21.87 6.17
CA ALA A 94 5.39 -22.07 4.83
C ALA A 94 4.25 -22.26 3.81
N ALA A 95 4.52 -21.93 2.55
CA ALA A 95 3.62 -22.32 1.46
C ALA A 95 3.56 -23.86 1.38
N PRO A 96 2.37 -24.47 1.20
CA PRO A 96 2.26 -25.93 1.18
C PRO A 96 2.91 -26.56 -0.05
N GLU A 97 2.98 -25.80 -1.15
CA GLU A 97 3.64 -26.17 -2.41
C GLU A 97 3.88 -24.91 -3.25
N GLU A 98 4.75 -25.03 -4.26
CA GLU A 98 4.99 -23.95 -5.22
C GLU A 98 3.71 -23.68 -6.03
N GLN A 99 3.20 -22.45 -5.94
CA GLN A 99 1.94 -22.10 -6.60
C GLN A 99 1.81 -20.61 -6.87
N TYR A 100 1.11 -20.27 -7.94
CA TYR A 100 0.59 -18.92 -8.12
C TYR A 100 -0.68 -18.74 -7.31
N VAL A 101 -0.83 -17.55 -6.71
CA VAL A 101 -2.05 -17.06 -6.08
C VAL A 101 -2.48 -15.82 -6.83
N ILE A 102 -3.56 -15.95 -7.60
CA ILE A 102 -4.17 -14.85 -8.35
C ILE A 102 -5.25 -14.25 -7.47
N THR A 103 -5.03 -13.03 -6.99
CA THR A 103 -5.98 -12.36 -6.08
C THR A 103 -7.07 -11.66 -6.89
N LEU A 104 -8.31 -12.10 -6.71
CA LEU A 104 -9.49 -11.59 -7.43
C LEU A 104 -10.25 -10.53 -6.62
N SER A 105 -10.28 -10.67 -5.28
CA SER A 105 -10.81 -9.68 -4.34
C SER A 105 -10.09 -9.79 -2.99
N GLY A 106 -10.21 -8.77 -2.14
CA GLY A 106 -9.52 -8.68 -0.86
C GLY A 106 -8.10 -8.12 -1.00
N THR A 107 -7.68 -7.34 0.01
CA THR A 107 -6.36 -6.72 0.08
C THR A 107 -5.62 -7.25 1.30
N LEU A 108 -4.43 -7.80 1.10
CA LEU A 108 -3.69 -8.52 2.12
C LEU A 108 -2.38 -7.79 2.44
N GLU A 109 -2.09 -7.61 3.73
CA GLU A 109 -0.74 -7.32 4.18
C GLU A 109 -0.03 -8.65 4.49
N PHE A 110 1.12 -8.86 3.86
CA PHE A 110 2.02 -9.98 4.11
C PHE A 110 3.24 -9.52 4.89
N SER A 111 3.70 -10.37 5.82
CA SER A 111 5.02 -10.26 6.46
C SER A 111 5.80 -11.53 6.19
N THR A 112 7.08 -11.41 5.88
CA THR A 112 8.01 -12.53 5.75
C THR A 112 8.86 -12.68 7.02
N THR A 113 9.39 -13.86 7.27
CA THR A 113 10.32 -14.08 8.38
C THR A 113 11.70 -13.45 8.19
N GLY A 114 12.05 -13.07 6.96
CA GLY A 114 13.19 -12.21 6.63
C GLY A 114 12.99 -10.72 6.99
N GLY A 115 11.81 -10.35 7.51
CA GLY A 115 11.50 -9.01 8.00
C GLY A 115 10.91 -8.06 6.97
N GLU A 116 10.62 -8.54 5.75
CA GLU A 116 9.97 -7.74 4.71
C GLU A 116 8.44 -7.71 4.88
N ASN A 117 7.82 -6.63 4.42
CA ASN A 117 6.37 -6.50 4.35
C ASN A 117 5.95 -5.99 2.97
N PHE A 118 4.83 -6.48 2.46
CA PHE A 118 4.24 -6.01 1.22
C PHE A 118 2.72 -6.15 1.26
N VAL A 119 2.04 -5.41 0.38
CA VAL A 119 0.59 -5.46 0.26
C VAL A 119 0.22 -6.03 -1.11
N LEU A 120 -0.50 -7.16 -1.10
CA LEU A 120 -1.04 -7.82 -2.27
C LEU A 120 -2.48 -7.34 -2.52
N ARG A 121 -2.76 -6.88 -3.74
CA ARG A 121 -4.06 -6.33 -4.14
C ARG A 121 -4.75 -7.20 -5.19
N PRO A 122 -6.08 -7.01 -5.38
CA PRO A 122 -6.79 -7.58 -6.51
C PRO A 122 -6.12 -7.22 -7.84
N GLY A 123 -5.97 -8.21 -8.72
CA GLY A 123 -5.28 -8.09 -10.01
C GLY A 123 -3.77 -8.26 -9.93
N GLU A 124 -3.17 -8.40 -8.74
CA GLU A 124 -1.76 -8.74 -8.56
C GLU A 124 -1.59 -10.26 -8.32
N ILE A 125 -0.37 -10.75 -8.55
CA ILE A 125 -0.03 -12.18 -8.46
C ILE A 125 0.99 -12.41 -7.35
N LEU A 126 0.80 -13.46 -6.57
CA LEU A 126 1.82 -13.98 -5.65
C LEU A 126 2.33 -15.31 -6.20
N LEU A 127 3.63 -15.45 -6.44
CA LEU A 127 4.29 -16.72 -6.66
C LEU A 127 4.85 -17.20 -5.31
N ALA A 128 4.17 -18.13 -4.66
CA ALA A 128 4.54 -18.64 -3.36
C ALA A 128 5.48 -19.85 -3.52
N GLN A 129 6.78 -19.67 -3.30
CA GLN A 129 7.81 -20.73 -3.36
C GLN A 129 8.60 -20.85 -2.05
N ASP A 130 8.18 -20.19 -0.98
CA ASP A 130 8.73 -20.36 0.36
C ASP A 130 8.12 -21.60 1.04
N THR A 131 8.38 -22.77 0.46
CA THR A 131 7.79 -24.05 0.89
C THR A 131 8.55 -24.71 2.05
N THR A 132 9.60 -24.07 2.55
CA THR A 132 10.41 -24.54 3.67
C THR A 132 10.69 -23.40 4.66
N GLY A 133 11.08 -23.76 5.88
CA GLY A 133 11.33 -22.80 6.95
C GLY A 133 10.03 -22.27 7.60
N PRO A 134 10.11 -21.18 8.37
CA PRO A 134 8.96 -20.61 9.08
C PRO A 134 7.95 -19.87 8.16
N GLY A 135 8.39 -19.50 6.95
CA GLY A 135 7.54 -18.93 5.91
C GLY A 135 7.08 -17.50 6.15
N HIS A 136 5.81 -17.22 5.89
CA HIS A 136 5.19 -15.91 5.92
C HIS A 136 3.89 -15.92 6.75
N ARG A 137 3.34 -14.74 7.01
CA ARG A 137 1.98 -14.57 7.53
C ARG A 137 1.25 -13.53 6.72
N TRP A 138 -0.08 -13.53 6.80
CA TRP A 138 -0.89 -12.51 6.16
C TRP A 138 -2.13 -12.17 6.98
N LYS A 139 -2.66 -10.97 6.75
CA LYS A 139 -3.99 -10.55 7.23
C LYS A 139 -4.70 -9.74 6.15
N LEU A 140 -6.02 -9.86 6.10
CA LEU A 140 -6.85 -8.95 5.31
C LEU A 140 -6.89 -7.57 5.99
N ILE A 141 -6.67 -6.53 5.19
CA ILE A 141 -6.65 -5.13 5.65
C ILE A 141 -7.78 -4.30 5.06
N ASP A 142 -8.73 -4.94 4.38
CA ASP A 142 -9.96 -4.35 3.87
C ASP A 142 -11.20 -5.17 4.27
N ASP A 143 -12.38 -4.67 3.89
CA ASP A 143 -13.68 -5.25 4.23
C ASP A 143 -14.15 -6.31 3.20
N GLN A 144 -13.28 -6.73 2.28
CA GLN A 144 -13.62 -7.68 1.22
C GLN A 144 -13.16 -9.10 1.58
N PRO A 145 -13.90 -10.16 1.18
CA PRO A 145 -13.40 -11.52 1.29
C PRO A 145 -12.21 -11.71 0.34
N TRP A 146 -11.27 -12.57 0.73
CA TRP A 146 -10.17 -12.97 -0.16
C TRP A 146 -10.63 -14.07 -1.12
N ARG A 147 -11.00 -13.68 -2.34
CA ARG A 147 -11.27 -14.61 -3.43
C ARG A 147 -10.05 -14.74 -4.30
N ARG A 148 -9.69 -15.97 -4.63
CA ARG A 148 -8.49 -16.26 -5.41
C ARG A 148 -8.59 -17.56 -6.20
N ALA A 149 -7.75 -17.62 -7.21
CA ALA A 149 -7.36 -18.86 -7.85
C ALA A 149 -5.94 -19.23 -7.42
N TYR A 150 -5.75 -20.49 -7.07
CA TYR A 150 -4.45 -21.11 -6.90
C TYR A 150 -4.12 -21.93 -8.14
N VAL A 151 -2.93 -21.74 -8.69
CA VAL A 151 -2.43 -22.48 -9.85
C VAL A 151 -1.15 -23.18 -9.44
N ILE A 152 -1.22 -24.50 -9.31
CA ILE A 152 -0.10 -25.36 -8.97
C ILE A 152 0.62 -25.70 -10.27
N THR A 153 1.90 -25.35 -10.35
CA THR A 153 2.71 -25.61 -11.55
C THR A 153 3.20 -27.04 -11.56
N LYS A 154 3.58 -27.55 -12.74
CA LYS A 154 4.36 -28.79 -12.80
C LYS A 154 5.76 -28.55 -12.20
N PRO A 155 6.36 -29.55 -11.54
CA PRO A 155 7.72 -29.44 -11.02
C PRO A 155 8.71 -28.96 -12.10
N GLY A 156 9.48 -27.93 -11.77
CA GLY A 156 10.52 -27.38 -12.66
C GLY A 156 10.06 -26.24 -13.58
N ASP A 157 8.77 -25.91 -13.63
CA ASP A 157 8.29 -24.76 -14.39
C ASP A 157 8.38 -23.48 -13.56
N LYS A 158 9.39 -22.64 -13.87
CA LYS A 158 9.74 -21.41 -13.13
C LYS A 158 9.65 -20.15 -13.99
N ALA A 159 9.09 -20.23 -15.20
CA ALA A 159 9.52 -19.35 -16.28
C ALA A 159 8.88 -17.96 -16.33
N ALA A 160 7.80 -17.69 -15.60
CA ALA A 160 7.02 -16.49 -15.86
C ALA A 160 7.37 -15.26 -14.99
N PHE A 161 8.00 -15.44 -13.81
CA PHE A 161 8.30 -14.31 -12.93
C PHE A 161 9.57 -13.56 -13.37
N VAL A 162 9.43 -12.26 -13.60
CA VAL A 162 10.50 -11.33 -13.94
C VAL A 162 10.73 -10.38 -12.76
N PRO A 163 11.87 -10.44 -12.06
CA PRO A 163 12.19 -9.49 -11.00
C PRO A 163 12.23 -8.06 -11.51
N LYS A 164 11.81 -7.11 -10.67
CA LYS A 164 11.96 -5.68 -10.95
C LYS A 164 13.44 -5.31 -11.03
N ASP A 165 13.79 -4.40 -11.95
CA ASP A 165 15.16 -3.90 -12.08
C ASP A 165 15.71 -3.40 -10.74
N GLY A 166 16.90 -3.87 -10.38
CA GLY A 166 17.56 -3.53 -9.12
C GLY A 166 16.96 -4.21 -7.87
N ALA A 167 16.03 -5.16 -8.02
CA ALA A 167 15.61 -5.99 -6.90
C ALA A 167 16.81 -6.75 -6.32
N ALA A 168 16.97 -6.69 -5.00
CA ALA A 168 18.05 -7.39 -4.32
C ALA A 168 17.91 -8.90 -4.53
N SER A 169 19.00 -9.57 -4.90
CA SER A 169 19.06 -11.02 -4.85
C SER A 169 18.88 -11.49 -3.41
N LYS A 170 17.89 -12.36 -3.17
CA LYS A 170 17.60 -12.92 -1.84
C LYS A 170 18.18 -14.33 -1.67
N GLY A 171 19.13 -14.71 -2.53
CA GLY A 171 19.64 -16.09 -2.61
C GLY A 171 18.60 -17.08 -3.17
N CYS A 172 17.57 -16.54 -3.82
CA CYS A 172 16.48 -17.17 -4.54
C CYS A 172 16.14 -16.29 -5.77
#